data_AF-A0A838UMN6-F1
#
_entry.id   AF-A0A838UMN6-F1
#
_cell.length_a   1.000
_cell.length_b   1.000
_cell.length_c   1.000
_cell.angle_alpha   90.00
_cell.angle_beta   90.00
_cell.angle_gamma   90.00
#
_symmetry.space_group_name_H-M   'P 1'
#
loop_
_entity.id
_entity.type
_entity.pdbx_description
1 polymer ?
#
loop_
_entity_poly.entity_id
_entity_poly.type
_entity_poly.pdbx_seq_one_letter_code
_entity_poly.pdbx_strand_id
1 'polypeptide(L)'
;MQCPQGKWSSIWTPAQDGKNRDVMKVKFAQSDCKRCPHRQDCTGHTRRTLTLRPQDQMAAFLAARQNERTGQYRALYRQRAGIEGTHSQATRTMGLRRSRSIGQRKTHLAHVATATALNLLRLDAWTRGEVPRQTPVSPLRAAFAFAA
;
A
#
# COMPACT_ATOMS: atom_id res chain seq x y z
N MET A 1 -8.73 -16.53 -17.54
CA MET A 1 -7.50 -15.72 -17.41
C MET A 1 -6.32 -16.49 -17.99
N GLN A 2 -5.35 -15.81 -18.60
CA GLN A 2 -4.19 -16.44 -19.25
C GLN A 2 -2.90 -16.18 -18.45
N CYS A 3 -1.99 -17.15 -18.40
CA CYS A 3 -0.66 -16.95 -17.82
C CYS A 3 0.29 -16.29 -18.83
N PRO A 4 1.46 -15.76 -18.40
CA PRO A 4 2.45 -15.18 -19.31
C PRO A 4 2.95 -16.13 -20.41
N GLN A 5 2.84 -17.44 -20.19
CA GLN A 5 3.21 -18.51 -21.12
C GLN A 5 2.02 -19.00 -21.96
N GLY A 6 0.91 -18.24 -22.01
CA GLY A 6 -0.22 -18.48 -22.90
C GLY A 6 -1.24 -19.53 -22.44
N LYS A 7 -1.06 -20.19 -21.28
CA LYS A 7 -2.00 -21.22 -20.78
C LYS A 7 -3.19 -20.60 -20.05
N TRP A 8 -4.37 -21.18 -20.20
CA TRP A 8 -5.60 -20.72 -19.55
C TRP A 8 -5.77 -21.29 -18.14
N SER A 9 -6.41 -20.53 -17.27
CA SER A 9 -6.88 -21.00 -15.96
C SER A 9 -7.92 -22.09 -16.12
N SER A 10 -7.86 -23.12 -15.28
CA SER A 10 -8.80 -24.25 -15.34
C SER A 10 -9.95 -24.14 -14.34
N ILE A 11 -9.70 -23.58 -13.15
CA ILE A 11 -10.68 -23.62 -12.05
C ILE A 11 -10.79 -22.25 -11.39
N TRP A 12 -12.02 -21.79 -11.18
CA TRP A 12 -12.38 -20.60 -10.43
C TRP A 12 -13.27 -21.01 -9.26
N THR A 13 -12.79 -20.80 -8.03
CA THR A 13 -13.52 -21.25 -6.82
C THR A 13 -13.57 -20.13 -5.79
N PRO A 14 -14.76 -19.79 -5.25
CA PRO A 14 -14.88 -18.94 -4.08
C PRO A 14 -14.11 -19.55 -2.91
N ALA A 15 -13.49 -18.71 -2.10
CA ALA A 15 -12.79 -19.12 -0.89
C ALA A 15 -12.72 -17.94 0.07
N GLN A 16 -12.29 -18.22 1.31
CA GLN A 16 -11.88 -17.20 2.26
C GLN A 16 -10.35 -17.18 2.39
N ASP A 17 -9.79 -15.98 2.57
CA ASP A 17 -8.37 -15.82 2.89
C ASP A 17 -8.10 -16.01 4.39
N GLY A 18 -6.83 -15.96 4.80
CA GLY A 18 -6.45 -16.10 6.21
C GLY A 18 -6.96 -15.00 7.15
N LYS A 19 -7.67 -14.00 6.61
CA LYS A 19 -8.32 -12.91 7.36
C LYS A 19 -9.84 -12.96 7.23
N ASN A 20 -10.39 -14.12 6.81
CA ASN A 20 -11.81 -14.35 6.63
C ASN A 20 -12.48 -13.43 5.60
N ARG A 21 -11.73 -12.97 4.59
CA ARG A 21 -12.27 -12.16 3.50
C ARG A 21 -12.59 -13.03 2.31
N ASP A 22 -13.73 -12.77 1.69
CA ASP A 22 -14.13 -13.47 0.47
C ASP A 22 -13.18 -13.15 -0.67
N VAL A 23 -12.74 -14.20 -1.37
CA VAL A 23 -11.81 -14.14 -2.49
C VAL A 23 -12.18 -15.16 -3.55
N MET A 24 -11.78 -14.89 -4.79
CA MET A 24 -11.87 -15.83 -5.90
C MET A 24 -10.50 -16.46 -6.12
N LYS A 25 -10.35 -17.76 -5.83
CA LYS A 25 -9.13 -18.51 -6.13
C LYS A 25 -9.19 -19.01 -7.57
N VAL A 26 -8.22 -18.59 -8.37
CA VAL A 26 -8.05 -19.06 -9.74
C VAL A 26 -6.85 -19.99 -9.83
N LYS A 27 -7.10 -21.23 -10.20
CA LYS A 27 -6.09 -22.29 -10.26
C LYS A 27 -5.82 -22.64 -11.72
N PHE A 28 -4.55 -22.82 -12.04
CA PHE A 28 -4.10 -23.33 -13.32
C PHE A 28 -4.00 -24.86 -13.29
N ALA A 29 -4.06 -25.49 -14.46
CA ALA A 29 -3.85 -26.92 -14.56
C ALA A 29 -2.45 -27.29 -14.08
N GLN A 30 -2.38 -28.30 -13.21
CA GLN A 30 -1.11 -28.75 -12.65
C GLN A 30 -0.25 -29.43 -13.73
N SER A 31 -0.86 -30.11 -14.70
CA SER A 31 -0.19 -30.70 -15.87
C SER A 31 0.58 -29.65 -16.67
N ASP A 32 -0.06 -28.51 -16.94
CA ASP A 32 0.54 -27.40 -17.68
C ASP A 32 1.68 -26.76 -16.89
N CYS A 33 1.48 -26.54 -15.59
CA CYS A 33 2.52 -25.95 -14.74
C CYS A 33 3.72 -26.88 -14.57
N LYS A 34 3.50 -28.19 -14.43
CA LYS A 34 4.57 -29.19 -14.24
C LYS A 34 5.52 -29.26 -15.44
N ARG A 35 5.01 -29.11 -16.66
CA ARG A 35 5.79 -29.17 -17.91
C ARG A 35 6.35 -27.81 -18.34
N CYS A 36 6.03 -26.74 -17.61
CA CYS A 36 6.45 -25.39 -17.97
C CYS A 36 7.93 -25.16 -17.60
N PRO A 37 8.81 -24.77 -18.54
CA PRO A 37 10.22 -24.50 -18.26
C PRO A 37 10.39 -23.32 -17.29
N HIS A 38 9.49 -22.33 -17.36
CA HIS A 38 9.49 -21.15 -16.47
C HIS A 38 8.72 -21.37 -15.15
N ARG A 39 8.48 -22.62 -14.73
CA ARG A 39 7.74 -22.89 -13.50
C ARG A 39 8.45 -22.26 -12.28
N GLN A 40 9.76 -22.35 -12.22
CA GLN A 40 10.55 -21.85 -11.09
C GLN A 40 10.43 -20.32 -10.94
N ASP A 41 10.44 -19.59 -12.06
CA ASP A 41 10.23 -18.13 -12.08
C ASP A 41 8.76 -17.74 -11.80
N CYS A 42 7.83 -18.65 -12.06
CA CYS A 42 6.40 -18.39 -12.04
C CYS A 42 5.72 -18.70 -10.70
N THR A 43 6.07 -19.81 -10.05
CA THR A 43 5.37 -20.29 -8.84
C THR A 43 6.24 -21.30 -8.07
N GLY A 44 6.43 -21.06 -6.76
CA GLY A 44 7.08 -22.02 -5.86
C GLY A 44 6.22 -23.26 -5.52
N HIS A 45 4.94 -23.26 -5.88
CA HIS A 45 4.02 -24.37 -5.60
C HIS A 45 3.85 -25.34 -6.78
N THR A 46 3.05 -26.40 -6.57
CA THR A 46 2.76 -27.42 -7.59
C THR A 46 2.05 -26.87 -8.84
N ARG A 47 1.32 -25.75 -8.69
CA ARG A 47 0.65 -25.04 -9.79
C ARG A 47 0.58 -23.54 -9.49
N ARG A 48 0.44 -22.72 -10.53
CA ARG A 48 0.12 -21.29 -10.38
C ARG A 48 -1.29 -21.18 -9.80
N THR A 49 -1.44 -20.39 -8.74
CA THR A 49 -2.74 -20.06 -8.14
C THR A 49 -2.77 -18.56 -7.89
N LEU A 50 -3.79 -17.88 -8.40
CA LEU A 50 -4.03 -16.48 -8.11
C LEU A 50 -5.19 -16.34 -7.12
N THR A 51 -5.08 -15.35 -6.25
CA THR A 51 -6.16 -14.94 -5.36
C THR A 51 -6.64 -13.57 -5.82
N LEU A 52 -7.85 -13.52 -6.34
CA LEU A 52 -8.50 -12.30 -6.81
C LEU A 52 -9.52 -11.83 -5.79
N ARG A 53 -9.78 -10.53 -5.76
CA ARG A 53 -10.91 -9.97 -5.01
C ARG A 53 -12.23 -10.36 -5.69
N PRO A 54 -13.35 -10.40 -4.95
CA PRO A 54 -14.68 -10.49 -5.53
C PRO A 54 -14.89 -9.41 -6.58
N GLN A 55 -15.73 -9.70 -7.58
CA GLN A 55 -15.91 -8.85 -8.75
C GLN A 55 -16.31 -7.41 -8.38
N ASP A 56 -17.25 -7.23 -7.45
CA ASP A 56 -17.71 -5.91 -7.02
C ASP A 56 -16.60 -5.11 -6.35
N GLN A 57 -15.79 -5.76 -5.50
CA GLN A 57 -14.64 -5.11 -4.88
C GLN A 57 -13.57 -4.75 -5.91
N MET A 58 -13.37 -5.60 -6.93
CA MET A 58 -12.45 -5.30 -8.02
C MET A 58 -12.95 -4.11 -8.85
N ALA A 59 -14.23 -4.07 -9.18
CA ALA A 59 -14.86 -2.97 -9.90
C ALA A 59 -14.72 -1.65 -9.12
N ALA A 60 -15.03 -1.67 -7.82
CA ALA A 60 -14.85 -0.51 -6.93
C ALA A 60 -13.39 -0.04 -6.88
N PHE A 61 -12.44 -0.98 -6.80
CA PHE A 61 -11.01 -0.66 -6.82
C PHE A 61 -10.59 -0.02 -8.14
N LEU A 62 -11.03 -0.56 -9.28
CA LEU A 62 -10.71 -0.01 -10.61
C LEU A 62 -11.34 1.38 -10.80
N ALA A 63 -12.58 1.59 -10.35
CA ALA A 63 -13.24 2.89 -10.36
C ALA A 63 -12.47 3.91 -9.51
N ALA A 64 -12.02 3.52 -8.31
CA ALA A 64 -11.18 4.37 -7.47
C ALA A 64 -9.85 4.73 -8.17
N ARG A 65 -9.20 3.77 -8.84
CA ARG A 65 -7.99 4.03 -9.63
C ARG A 65 -8.21 4.99 -10.79
N GLN A 66 -9.37 4.94 -11.44
CA GLN A 66 -9.73 5.91 -12.49
C GLN A 66 -9.94 7.29 -11.88
N ASN A 67 -10.64 7.37 -10.74
CA ASN A 67 -10.84 8.62 -10.02
C ASN A 67 -9.50 9.25 -9.58
N GLU A 68 -8.54 8.45 -9.09
CA GLU A 68 -7.19 8.90 -8.72
C GLU A 68 -6.44 9.63 -9.86
N ARG A 69 -6.79 9.35 -11.12
CA ARG A 69 -6.18 10.01 -12.28
C ARG A 69 -6.77 11.39 -12.58
N THR A 70 -7.94 11.71 -12.02
CA THR A 70 -8.62 12.98 -12.27
C THR A 70 -7.87 14.16 -11.62
N GLY A 71 -7.97 15.34 -12.24
CA GLY A 71 -7.40 16.57 -11.69
C GLY A 71 -8.02 16.95 -10.33
N GLN A 72 -9.32 16.75 -10.18
CA GLN A 72 -10.06 17.03 -8.95
C GLN A 72 -9.55 16.17 -7.78
N TYR A 73 -9.39 14.85 -8.00
CA TYR A 73 -8.83 13.98 -6.97
C TYR A 73 -7.40 14.39 -6.60
N ARG A 74 -6.55 14.69 -7.59
CA ARG A 74 -5.17 15.14 -7.33
C ARG A 74 -5.13 16.44 -6.53
N ALA A 75 -6.03 17.39 -6.80
CA ALA A 75 -6.12 18.64 -6.07
C ALA A 75 -6.52 18.42 -4.60
N LEU A 76 -7.55 17.59 -4.37
CA LEU A 76 -7.95 17.19 -3.02
C LEU A 76 -6.82 16.45 -2.29
N TYR A 77 -6.20 15.48 -2.94
CA TYR A 77 -5.16 14.66 -2.33
C TYR A 77 -3.87 15.44 -2.05
N ARG A 78 -3.59 16.52 -2.80
CA ARG A 78 -2.45 17.42 -2.56
C ARG A 78 -2.49 18.05 -1.16
N GLN A 79 -3.67 18.22 -0.55
CA GLN A 79 -3.78 18.69 0.84
C GLN A 79 -3.10 17.74 1.84
N ARG A 80 -2.94 16.45 1.49
CA ARG A 80 -2.24 15.44 2.29
C ARG A 80 -0.75 15.35 1.96
N ALA A 81 -0.23 16.16 1.05
CA ALA A 81 1.19 16.17 0.72
C ALA A 81 2.01 16.42 2.01
N GLY A 82 3.01 15.58 2.25
CA GLY A 82 3.87 15.70 3.43
C GLY A 82 3.32 15.09 4.74
N ILE A 83 2.13 14.47 4.74
CA ILE A 83 1.61 13.81 5.95
C ILE A 83 2.51 12.67 6.44
N GLU A 84 3.14 11.92 5.53
CA GLU A 84 4.07 10.84 5.87
C GLU A 84 5.34 11.38 6.57
N GLY A 85 5.84 12.53 6.13
CA GLY A 85 6.96 13.23 6.78
C GLY A 85 6.59 13.65 8.21
N THR A 86 5.40 14.23 8.37
CA THR A 86 4.80 14.57 9.68
C THR A 86 4.75 13.36 10.61
N HIS A 87 4.21 12.25 10.13
CA HIS A 87 4.09 11.02 10.90
C HIS A 87 5.47 10.41 11.20
N SER A 88 6.42 10.48 10.27
CA SER A 88 7.80 10.06 10.50
C SER A 88 8.47 10.88 11.59
N GLN A 89 8.29 12.20 11.62
CA GLN A 89 8.80 13.06 12.69
C GLN A 89 8.20 12.65 14.04
N ALA A 90 6.87 12.59 14.14
CA ALA A 90 6.17 12.21 15.38
C ALA A 90 6.60 10.84 15.92
N THR A 91 6.76 9.85 15.04
CA THR A 91 7.18 8.50 15.45
C THR A 91 8.63 8.44 15.90
N ARG A 92 9.55 9.17 15.24
CA ARG A 92 10.98 9.13 15.53
C ARG A 92 11.40 10.02 16.69
N THR A 93 10.77 11.18 16.87
CA THR A 93 11.19 12.16 17.88
C THR A 93 10.30 12.17 19.12
N MET A 94 9.01 11.84 18.98
CA MET A 94 8.02 11.97 20.07
C MET A 94 7.44 10.63 20.54
N GLY A 95 7.87 9.51 19.96
CA GLY A 95 7.46 8.19 20.41
C GLY A 95 5.97 7.87 20.17
N LEU A 96 5.34 8.46 19.15
CA LEU A 96 3.89 8.35 18.85
C LEU A 96 3.29 6.93 18.94
N ARG A 97 4.08 5.88 18.65
CA ARG A 97 3.67 4.47 18.69
C ARG A 97 3.68 3.83 20.08
N ARG A 98 4.12 4.57 21.10
CA ARG A 98 4.26 4.09 22.49
C ARG A 98 3.51 5.04 23.42
N SER A 99 2.59 4.50 24.22
CA SER A 99 1.93 5.24 25.29
C SER A 99 2.44 4.71 26.63
N ARG A 100 2.90 5.60 27.51
CA ARG A 100 3.34 5.22 28.88
C ARG A 100 2.14 4.92 29.80
N SER A 101 0.94 5.32 29.40
CA SER A 101 -0.28 5.17 30.17
C SER A 101 -1.18 4.10 29.58
N ILE A 102 -1.83 3.32 30.45
CA ILE A 102 -2.82 2.32 30.05
C ILE A 102 -4.20 2.99 29.94
N GLY A 103 -4.92 2.70 28.85
CA GLY A 103 -6.28 3.18 28.59
C GLY A 103 -6.39 4.17 27.43
N GLN A 104 -7.49 4.06 26.66
CA GLN A 104 -7.72 4.86 25.45
C GLN A 104 -7.79 6.37 25.73
N ARG A 105 -8.47 6.79 26.82
CA ARG A 105 -8.59 8.22 27.16
C ARG A 105 -7.24 8.88 27.43
N LYS A 106 -6.36 8.21 28.17
CA LYS A 106 -5.00 8.72 28.48
C LYS A 106 -4.12 8.73 27.23
N THR A 107 -4.22 7.69 26.41
CA THR A 107 -3.49 7.59 25.14
C THR A 107 -3.94 8.67 24.15
N HIS A 108 -5.25 8.93 24.06
CA HIS A 108 -5.80 10.01 23.24
C HIS A 108 -5.24 11.37 23.67
N LEU A 109 -5.23 11.67 24.98
CA LEU A 109 -4.64 12.91 25.48
C LEU A 109 -3.15 13.03 25.10
N ALA A 110 -2.39 11.94 25.26
CA ALA A 110 -0.97 11.92 24.86
C ALA A 110 -0.79 12.17 23.35
N HIS A 111 -1.66 11.61 22.50
CA HIS A 111 -1.65 11.84 21.06
C HIS A 111 -2.00 13.28 20.69
N VAL A 112 -3.01 13.88 21.34
CA VAL A 112 -3.35 15.29 21.16
C VAL A 112 -2.16 16.18 21.56
N ALA A 113 -1.55 15.94 22.72
CA ALA A 113 -0.37 16.69 23.16
C ALA A 113 0.82 16.54 22.19
N THR A 114 1.04 15.33 21.69
CA THR A 114 2.08 15.05 20.67
C THR A 114 1.81 15.82 19.37
N ALA A 115 0.56 15.82 18.90
CA ALA A 115 0.18 16.56 17.70
C ALA A 115 0.37 18.07 17.88
N THR A 116 0.01 18.63 19.04
CA THR A 116 0.24 20.05 19.36
C THR A 116 1.72 20.39 19.37
N ALA A 117 2.55 19.60 20.07
CA ALA A 117 3.99 19.80 20.12
C ALA A 117 4.62 19.73 18.71
N LEU A 118 4.18 18.80 17.88
CA LEU A 118 4.64 18.66 16.50
C LEU A 118 4.30 19.88 15.65
N ASN A 119 3.08 20.41 15.78
CA ASN A 119 2.68 21.63 15.08
C ASN A 119 3.53 22.83 15.51
N LEU A 120 3.82 22.98 16.81
CA LEU A 120 4.68 24.06 17.31
C LEU A 120 6.10 23.97 16.75
N LEU A 121 6.73 22.80 16.78
CA LEU A 121 8.08 22.61 16.20
C LEU A 121 8.12 22.92 14.71
N ARG A 122 7.06 22.59 13.97
CA ARG A 122 7.00 22.86 12.53
C ARG A 122 6.73 24.31 12.21
N LEU A 123 5.92 24.99 13.01
CA LEU A 123 5.73 26.44 12.91
C LEU A 123 7.05 27.17 13.15
N ASP A 124 7.79 26.75 14.18
CA ASP A 124 9.09 27.29 14.56
C ASP A 124 10.18 27.02 13.49
N ALA A 125 10.20 25.82 12.90
CA ALA A 125 11.07 25.54 11.75
C ALA A 125 10.71 26.43 10.53
N TRP A 126 9.41 26.63 10.29
CA TRP A 126 8.93 27.46 9.19
C TRP A 126 9.30 28.94 9.39
N THR A 127 9.18 29.49 10.60
CA THR A 127 9.58 30.88 10.88
C THR A 127 11.10 31.09 10.73
N ARG A 128 11.90 30.04 10.93
CA ARG A 128 13.36 30.04 10.63
C ARG A 128 13.71 29.83 9.16
N GLY A 129 12.72 29.62 8.28
CA GLY A 129 12.96 29.31 6.87
C GLY A 129 13.53 27.91 6.62
N GLU A 130 13.43 27.00 7.59
CA GLU A 130 13.82 25.60 7.39
C GLU A 130 12.82 24.90 6.47
N VAL A 131 13.29 24.44 5.31
CA VAL A 131 12.44 23.74 4.35
C VAL A 131 12.40 22.25 4.69
N PRO A 132 11.22 21.60 4.74
CA PRO A 132 11.13 20.16 4.91
C PRO A 132 11.98 19.43 3.86
N ARG A 133 12.77 18.45 4.30
CA ARG A 133 13.63 17.66 3.41
C ARG A 133 12.77 17.04 2.29
N GLN A 134 13.24 17.18 1.05
CA GLN A 134 12.56 16.60 -0.10
C GLN A 134 12.45 15.08 0.04
N THR A 135 11.37 14.51 -0.49
CA THR A 135 11.17 13.07 -0.48
C THR A 135 12.30 12.40 -1.26
N PRO A 136 13.08 11.49 -0.65
CA PRO A 136 14.12 10.77 -1.38
C PRO A 136 13.49 9.96 -2.51
N VAL A 137 14.09 9.99 -3.70
CA VAL A 137 13.73 9.07 -4.77
C VAL A 137 14.12 7.65 -4.36
N SER A 138 13.17 6.71 -4.41
CA SER A 138 13.46 5.32 -4.10
C SER A 138 14.40 4.72 -5.18
N PRO A 139 15.27 3.75 -4.82
CA PRO A 139 16.15 3.10 -5.79
C PRO A 139 15.40 2.49 -6.97
N LEU A 140 14.21 1.93 -6.73
CA LEU A 140 13.34 1.40 -7.78
C LEU A 140 12.88 2.49 -8.75
N ARG A 141 12.43 3.63 -8.23
CA ARG A 141 12.01 4.75 -9.09
C ARG A 141 13.18 5.34 -9.86
N ALA A 142 14.36 5.38 -9.26
CA ALA A 142 15.58 5.80 -9.95
C ALA A 142 15.95 4.83 -11.09
N ALA A 143 15.84 3.51 -10.87
CA ALA A 143 16.12 2.50 -11.90
C ALA A 143 15.16 2.58 -13.10
N PHE A 144 13.87 2.85 -12.86
CA PHE A 144 12.88 2.99 -13.94
C PHE A 144 12.87 4.37 -14.62
N ALA A 145 13.56 5.38 -14.06
CA ALA A 145 13.64 6.71 -14.66
C ALA A 145 14.56 6.77 -15.90
N PHE A 146 15.44 5.78 -16.07
CA PHE A 146 16.35 5.66 -17.22
C PHE A 146 15.79 4.80 -18.37
N ALA A 147 14.57 4.25 -18.22
CA ALA A 147 14.00 3.27 -19.15
C ALA A 147 12.89 3.85 -20.06
N ALA A 148 12.88 5.16 -20.28
CA ALA A 148 11.95 5.87 -21.17
C ALA A 148 12.73 6.66 -22.21
#